data_AF-A0A9P4H8U4-F1
#
_entry.id   AF-A0A9P4H8U4-F1
#
_cell.length_a   1.000
_cell.length_b   1.000
_cell.length_c   1.000
_cell.angle_alpha   90.00
_cell.angle_beta   90.00
_cell.angle_gamma   90.00
#
_symmetry.space_group_name_H-M   'P 1'
#
loop_
_entity.id
_entity.type
_entity.pdbx_description
1 polymer ?
#
loop_
_entity_poly.entity_id
_entity_poly.type
_entity_poly.pdbx_seq_one_letter_code
_entity_poly.pdbx_strand_id
1 'polypeptide(L)'
;MHRCLLSWQFLLICIWKLVTSVSLGCITLHRCIIVRRKEQSKKQSLIQGVEMANHNHYLQPPPQVRYGQSPAASGFFSQHSQQSQPAREPRDLTPLSWLSLYLAGTIVGMTGLCSLLYTTFRKDETIRNLTYGFGATMTIIPIMVAIYWYVHHLNLPGDGHRKWILAFCQTLGGSVLAFAAVFGFFSSLYCDLVLGSIAKNIYGLPSGDFAPLYWAWFIAKRLPMLSF
;
A
#
# COMPACT_ATOMS: atom_id res chain seq x y z
N MET A 1 -2.04 11.61 43.35
CA MET A 1 -2.01 12.57 42.21
C MET A 1 -0.99 12.12 41.16
N HIS A 2 -1.29 11.07 40.38
CA HIS A 2 -0.35 10.50 39.39
C HIS A 2 -0.84 10.59 37.94
N ARG A 3 -1.91 11.35 37.68
CA ARG A 3 -2.74 11.17 36.46
C ARG A 3 -2.65 12.28 35.39
N CYS A 4 -1.91 13.37 35.59
CA CYS A 4 -1.91 14.49 34.63
C CYS A 4 -0.66 14.58 33.72
N LEU A 5 0.45 13.94 34.09
CA LEU A 5 1.72 14.06 33.33
C LEU A 5 1.78 13.18 32.06
N LEU A 6 0.87 12.21 31.89
CA LEU A 6 0.84 11.31 30.74
C LEU A 6 -0.12 11.74 29.61
N SER A 7 -0.86 12.84 29.76
CA SER A 7 -1.92 13.24 28.82
C SER A 7 -1.40 13.51 27.41
N TRP A 8 -0.25 14.19 27.30
CA TRP A 8 0.33 14.56 26.00
C TRP A 8 0.79 13.37 25.17
N GLN A 9 1.36 12.35 25.81
CA GLN A 9 1.82 11.15 25.11
C GLN A 9 0.65 10.33 24.55
N PHE A 10 -0.44 10.20 25.33
CA PHE A 10 -1.68 9.60 24.85
C PHE A 10 -2.32 10.40 23.72
N LEU A 11 -2.34 11.73 23.84
CA LEU A 11 -2.87 12.61 22.80
C LEU A 11 -2.11 12.44 21.47
N LEU A 12 -0.78 12.39 21.52
CA LEU A 12 0.05 12.15 20.33
C LEU A 12 -0.20 10.78 19.69
N ILE A 13 -0.39 9.74 20.50
CA ILE A 13 -0.75 8.40 20.00
C ILE A 13 -2.15 8.41 19.38
N CYS A 14 -3.12 9.08 19.99
CA CYS A 14 -4.47 9.21 19.46
C CYS A 14 -4.50 9.98 18.14
N ILE A 15 -3.78 11.11 18.07
CA ILE A 15 -3.62 11.90 16.84
C ILE A 15 -2.94 11.04 15.76
N TRP A 16 -1.88 10.32 16.11
CA TRP A 16 -1.21 9.43 15.16
C TRP A 16 -2.14 8.34 14.63
N LYS A 17 -2.89 7.65 15.51
CA LYS A 17 -3.87 6.62 15.12
C LYS A 17 -4.99 7.21 14.25
N LEU A 18 -5.44 8.43 14.54
CA LEU A 18 -6.45 9.14 13.76
C LEU A 18 -5.91 9.50 12.37
N VAL A 19 -4.74 10.15 12.30
CA VAL A 19 -4.13 10.57 11.03
C VAL A 19 -3.82 9.35 10.14
N THR A 20 -3.30 8.28 10.71
CA THR A 20 -3.03 7.04 9.97
C THR A 20 -4.31 6.38 9.47
N SER A 21 -5.35 6.30 10.31
CA SER A 21 -6.65 5.75 9.90
C SER A 21 -7.30 6.57 8.79
N VAL A 22 -7.30 7.90 8.91
CA VAL A 22 -7.88 8.79 7.90
C VAL A 22 -7.11 8.71 6.60
N SER A 23 -5.77 8.72 6.66
CA SER A 23 -4.91 8.64 5.48
C SER A 23 -5.09 7.31 4.74
N LEU A 24 -5.16 6.18 5.47
CA LEU A 24 -5.45 4.87 4.89
C LEU A 24 -6.84 4.83 4.26
N GLY A 25 -7.86 5.38 4.94
CA GLY A 25 -9.21 5.49 4.39
C GLY A 25 -9.26 6.29 3.08
N CYS A 26 -8.58 7.43 3.02
CA CYS A 26 -8.47 8.25 1.82
C CYS A 26 -7.74 7.54 0.68
N ILE A 27 -6.64 6.83 0.96
CA ILE A 27 -5.88 6.07 -0.05
C ILE A 27 -6.73 4.94 -0.62
N THR A 28 -7.43 4.19 0.23
CA THR A 28 -8.31 3.09 -0.20
C THR A 28 -9.46 3.62 -1.03
N LEU A 29 -10.13 4.70 -0.60
CA LEU A 29 -11.18 5.37 -1.38
C LEU A 29 -10.65 5.83 -2.74
N HIS A 30 -9.47 6.46 -2.78
CA HIS A 30 -8.85 6.91 -4.02
C HIS A 30 -8.55 5.74 -4.97
N ARG A 31 -8.03 4.63 -4.46
CA ARG A 31 -7.80 3.40 -5.24
C ARG A 31 -9.12 2.82 -5.78
N CYS A 32 -10.15 2.73 -4.96
CA CYS A 32 -11.48 2.27 -5.38
C CYS A 32 -12.06 3.14 -6.50
N ILE A 33 -11.90 4.47 -6.40
CA ILE A 33 -12.35 5.41 -7.44
C ILE A 33 -11.61 5.16 -8.76
N ILE A 34 -10.27 4.99 -8.72
CA ILE A 34 -9.47 4.72 -9.92
C ILE A 34 -9.89 3.41 -10.58
N VAL A 35 -10.02 2.32 -9.80
CA VAL A 35 -10.41 1.00 -10.33
C VAL A 35 -11.78 1.09 -10.99
N ARG A 36 -12.75 1.76 -10.33
CA ARG A 36 -14.08 1.96 -10.88
C ARG A 36 -14.07 2.77 -12.19
N ARG A 37 -13.24 3.80 -12.29
CA ARG A 37 -13.08 4.58 -13.54
C ARG A 37 -12.53 3.72 -14.67
N LYS A 38 -11.51 2.89 -14.39
CA LYS A 38 -10.93 1.98 -15.40
C LYS A 38 -11.94 0.95 -15.89
N GLU A 39 -12.75 0.39 -14.99
CA GLU A 39 -13.83 -0.52 -15.39
C GLU A 39 -14.89 0.17 -16.25
N GLN A 40 -15.26 1.41 -15.93
CA GLN A 40 -16.20 2.19 -16.73
C GLN A 40 -15.65 2.48 -18.14
N SER A 41 -14.38 2.91 -18.26
CA SER A 41 -13.74 3.13 -19.55
C SER A 41 -13.63 1.84 -20.39
N LYS A 42 -13.38 0.69 -19.73
CA LYS A 42 -13.37 -0.62 -20.41
C LYS A 42 -14.76 -1.01 -20.92
N LYS A 43 -15.82 -0.77 -20.15
CA LYS A 43 -17.21 -0.99 -20.60
C LYS A 43 -17.57 -0.09 -21.78
N GLN A 44 -17.17 1.19 -21.73
CA GLN A 44 -17.48 2.15 -22.79
C GLN A 44 -16.77 1.85 -24.10
N SER A 45 -15.49 1.45 -24.05
CA SER A 45 -14.74 1.00 -25.24
C SER A 45 -15.29 -0.30 -25.84
N LEU A 46 -15.79 -1.24 -25.02
CA LEU A 46 -16.48 -2.43 -25.51
C LEU A 46 -17.78 -2.08 -26.23
N ILE A 47 -18.60 -1.19 -25.66
CA ILE A 47 -19.85 -0.74 -26.31
C ILE A 47 -19.55 -0.04 -27.64
N GLN A 48 -18.58 0.87 -27.66
CA GLN A 48 -18.21 1.61 -28.86
C GLN A 48 -17.61 0.71 -29.95
N GLY A 49 -16.85 -0.33 -29.58
CA GLY A 49 -16.35 -1.34 -30.51
C GLY A 49 -17.47 -2.19 -31.14
N VAL A 50 -18.49 -2.56 -30.36
CA VAL A 50 -19.67 -3.28 -30.88
C VAL A 50 -20.48 -2.39 -31.82
N GLU A 51 -20.64 -1.11 -31.50
CA GLU A 51 -21.39 -0.17 -32.33
C GLU A 51 -20.71 0.09 -33.69
N MET A 52 -19.38 0.24 -33.71
CA MET A 52 -18.61 0.34 -34.98
C MET A 52 -18.64 -0.95 -35.80
N ALA A 53 -18.64 -2.13 -35.15
CA ALA A 53 -18.76 -3.41 -35.86
C ALA A 53 -20.14 -3.56 -36.53
N ASN A 54 -21.20 -3.06 -35.89
CA ASN A 54 -22.56 -3.16 -36.41
C ASN A 54 -22.84 -2.14 -37.53
N HIS A 55 -22.22 -0.95 -37.48
CA HIS A 55 -22.44 0.09 -38.49
C HIS A 55 -21.83 -0.26 -39.87
N ASN A 56 -20.74 -1.04 -39.90
CA ASN A 56 -20.12 -1.48 -41.16
C ASN A 56 -20.94 -2.53 -41.92
N HIS A 57 -21.97 -3.13 -41.30
CA HIS A 57 -22.71 -4.23 -41.94
C HIS A 57 -23.82 -3.78 -42.92
N TYR A 58 -24.18 -2.49 -42.95
CA TYR A 58 -25.29 -1.97 -43.77
C TYR A 58 -24.88 -1.18 -45.02
N LEU A 59 -23.58 -1.01 -45.27
CA LEU A 59 -23.05 -0.23 -46.39
C LEU A 59 -22.39 -1.07 -47.50
N GLN A 60 -22.55 -2.40 -47.48
CA GLN A 60 -22.19 -3.20 -48.64
C GLN A 60 -23.34 -3.19 -49.66
N PRO A 61 -23.21 -2.50 -50.81
CA PRO A 61 -24.09 -2.74 -51.94
C PRO A 61 -23.96 -4.21 -52.37
N PRO A 62 -25.04 -4.84 -52.88
CA PRO A 62 -25.01 -6.24 -53.27
C PRO A 62 -23.86 -6.51 -54.25
N PRO A 63 -23.09 -7.58 -54.05
CA PRO A 63 -21.95 -7.89 -54.91
C PRO A 63 -22.48 -8.12 -56.33
N GLN A 64 -22.08 -7.25 -57.26
CA GLN A 64 -22.30 -7.52 -58.67
C GLN A 64 -21.40 -8.68 -59.06
N VAL A 65 -22.04 -9.81 -59.41
CA VAL A 65 -21.41 -11.04 -59.86
C VAL A 65 -20.67 -10.76 -61.17
N ARG A 66 -19.38 -10.48 -61.09
CA ARG A 66 -18.49 -10.36 -62.25
C ARG A 66 -17.71 -11.66 -62.38
N TYR A 67 -18.18 -12.54 -63.27
CA TYR A 67 -17.40 -13.70 -63.71
C TYR A 67 -16.18 -13.20 -64.48
N GLY A 68 -15.00 -13.43 -63.92
CA GLY A 68 -13.72 -13.07 -64.53
C GLY A 68 -12.57 -13.66 -63.73
N GLN A 69 -11.89 -14.63 -64.33
CA GLN A 69 -10.77 -15.41 -63.82
C GLN A 69 -9.61 -14.56 -63.25
N SER A 70 -9.06 -15.08 -62.14
CA SER A 70 -7.63 -15.31 -61.86
C SER A 70 -7.09 -14.75 -60.53
N PRO A 71 -6.10 -15.45 -59.94
CA PRO A 71 -5.94 -15.56 -58.50
C PRO A 71 -4.84 -14.64 -57.94
N ALA A 72 -4.86 -14.54 -56.61
CA ALA A 72 -3.75 -14.13 -55.76
C ALA A 72 -3.27 -12.67 -55.89
N ALA A 73 -4.04 -11.77 -55.29
CA ALA A 73 -3.46 -10.61 -54.63
C ALA A 73 -4.25 -10.36 -53.35
N SER A 74 -3.70 -10.83 -52.23
CA SER A 74 -4.12 -10.51 -50.88
C SER A 74 -4.12 -9.00 -50.69
N GLY A 75 -5.27 -8.35 -50.89
CA GLY A 75 -5.50 -6.97 -50.47
C GLY A 75 -5.24 -6.90 -48.96
N PHE A 76 -4.12 -6.31 -48.54
CA PHE A 76 -3.99 -4.86 -48.37
C PHE A 76 -5.07 -4.27 -47.45
N PHE A 77 -5.65 -5.06 -46.55
CA PHE A 77 -6.15 -4.51 -45.29
C PHE A 77 -4.96 -4.27 -44.37
N SER A 78 -4.17 -3.25 -44.71
CA SER A 78 -3.27 -2.61 -43.76
C SER A 78 -4.16 -1.95 -42.73
N GLN A 79 -4.58 -2.74 -41.74
CA GLN A 79 -5.09 -2.26 -40.47
C GLN A 79 -3.93 -1.56 -39.80
N HIS A 80 -3.64 -0.36 -40.28
CA HIS A 80 -2.86 0.65 -39.59
C HIS A 80 -3.72 1.01 -38.39
N SER A 81 -3.68 0.14 -37.39
CA SER A 81 -3.92 0.52 -36.02
C SER A 81 -3.00 1.71 -35.83
N GLN A 82 -3.57 2.91 -35.94
CA GLN A 82 -3.02 4.10 -35.34
C GLN A 82 -2.85 3.71 -33.89
N GLN A 83 -1.66 3.19 -33.59
CA GLN A 83 -1.14 3.02 -32.27
C GLN A 83 -0.91 4.46 -31.83
N SER A 84 -2.01 5.10 -31.44
CA SER A 84 -2.07 6.39 -30.81
C SER A 84 -0.98 6.35 -29.77
N GLN A 85 0.13 7.05 -30.04
CA GLN A 85 1.20 7.18 -29.09
C GLN A 85 0.53 7.59 -27.78
N PRO A 86 0.69 6.83 -26.68
CA PRO A 86 0.01 7.15 -25.45
C PRO A 86 0.42 8.57 -25.12
N ALA A 87 -0.51 9.51 -25.26
CA ALA A 87 -0.32 10.88 -24.83
C ALA A 87 0.23 10.77 -23.41
N ARG A 88 1.43 11.33 -23.17
CA ARG A 88 2.11 11.27 -21.87
C ARG A 88 1.08 11.63 -20.81
N GLU A 89 0.54 10.63 -20.12
CA GLU A 89 -0.42 10.88 -19.06
C GLU A 89 0.29 11.80 -18.06
N PRO A 90 -0.32 12.94 -17.71
CA PRO A 90 0.24 13.79 -16.68
C PRO A 90 0.44 12.93 -15.44
N ARG A 91 1.66 12.92 -14.90
CA ARG A 91 1.98 12.13 -13.71
C ARG A 91 1.09 12.62 -12.58
N ASP A 92 0.10 11.83 -12.20
CA ASP A 92 -0.70 12.07 -11.01
C ASP A 92 0.23 11.95 -9.80
N LEU A 93 0.68 13.11 -9.29
CA LEU A 93 1.49 13.24 -8.08
C LEU A 93 0.61 13.27 -6.82
N THR A 94 -0.71 13.30 -6.96
CA THR A 94 -1.71 13.21 -5.89
C THR A 94 -1.44 12.08 -4.89
N PRO A 95 -1.15 10.82 -5.30
CA PRO A 95 -0.82 9.74 -4.36
C PRO A 95 0.47 9.98 -3.55
N LEU A 96 1.44 10.74 -4.06
CA LEU A 96 2.68 11.06 -3.34
C LEU A 96 2.45 12.03 -2.18
N SER A 97 1.49 12.94 -2.31
CA SER A 97 1.12 13.86 -1.23
C SER A 97 0.52 13.12 -0.02
N TRP A 98 -0.36 12.15 -0.26
CA TRP A 98 -0.92 11.31 0.80
C TRP A 98 0.13 10.47 1.53
N LEU A 99 1.14 9.99 0.80
CA LEU A 99 2.26 9.26 1.37
C LEU A 99 3.11 10.15 2.30
N SER A 100 3.35 11.40 1.92
CA SER A 100 4.06 12.39 2.75
C SER A 100 3.32 12.63 4.08
N LEU A 101 2.00 12.81 4.03
CA LEU A 101 1.18 13.01 5.24
C LEU A 101 1.21 11.79 6.17
N TYR A 102 1.15 10.58 5.59
CA TYR A 102 1.31 9.34 6.33
C TYR A 102 2.68 9.26 7.01
N LEU A 103 3.75 9.57 6.28
CA LEU A 103 5.12 9.58 6.81
C LEU A 103 5.26 10.56 7.97
N ALA A 104 4.77 11.79 7.82
CA ALA A 104 4.78 12.80 8.88
C ALA A 104 4.02 12.32 10.13
N GLY A 105 2.84 11.72 9.94
CA GLY A 105 2.07 11.12 11.03
C GLY A 105 2.85 10.03 11.77
N THR A 106 3.54 9.14 11.04
CA THR A 106 4.38 8.11 11.66
C THR A 106 5.55 8.68 12.47
N ILE A 107 6.23 9.72 11.99
CA ILE A 107 7.34 10.36 12.71
C ILE A 107 6.85 10.96 14.04
N VAL A 108 5.71 11.66 14.01
CA VAL A 108 5.11 12.26 15.21
C VAL A 108 4.69 11.17 16.20
N GLY A 109 4.00 10.12 15.73
CA GLY A 109 3.59 8.99 16.56
C GLY A 109 4.76 8.29 17.24
N MET A 110 5.84 8.08 16.49
CA MET A 110 7.06 7.45 17.00
C MET A 110 7.81 8.31 18.00
N THR A 111 7.85 9.62 17.79
CA THR A 111 8.45 10.54 18.76
C THR A 111 7.71 10.46 20.10
N GLY A 112 6.37 10.43 20.07
CA GLY A 112 5.55 10.23 21.27
C GLY A 112 5.80 8.87 21.94
N LEU A 113 5.93 7.81 21.13
CA LEU A 113 6.19 6.45 21.61
C LEU A 113 7.58 6.33 22.24
N CYS A 114 8.63 6.85 21.59
CA CYS A 114 9.99 6.88 22.13
C CYS A 114 10.06 7.67 23.44
N SER A 115 9.32 8.79 23.55
CA SER A 115 9.22 9.56 24.79
C SER A 115 8.62 8.74 25.93
N LEU A 116 7.53 8.01 25.68
CA LEU A 116 6.94 7.07 26.64
C LEU A 116 7.95 5.99 27.05
N LEU A 117 8.53 5.35 26.04
CA LEU A 117 9.44 4.23 26.21
C LEU A 117 10.62 4.64 27.08
N TYR A 118 11.23 5.79 26.84
CA TYR A 118 12.34 6.31 27.63
C TYR A 118 12.00 6.41 29.13
N THR A 119 10.79 6.87 29.45
CA THR A 119 10.36 7.03 30.86
C THR A 119 10.05 5.72 31.56
N THR A 120 9.53 4.72 30.83
CA THR A 120 9.07 3.45 31.41
C THR A 120 10.15 2.36 31.37
N PHE A 121 11.08 2.44 30.41
CA PHE A 121 12.13 1.43 30.18
C PHE A 121 13.05 1.21 31.39
N ARG A 122 13.24 2.24 32.21
CA ARG A 122 14.07 2.14 33.42
C ARG A 122 13.38 1.41 34.58
N LYS A 123 12.05 1.30 34.57
CA LYS A 123 11.27 0.84 35.73
C LYS A 123 10.83 -0.62 35.61
N ASP A 124 10.48 -1.07 34.41
CA ASP A 124 9.89 -2.40 34.20
C ASP A 124 10.71 -3.27 33.24
N GLU A 125 11.17 -4.43 33.73
CA GLU A 125 11.95 -5.39 32.93
C GLU A 125 11.13 -6.04 31.81
N THR A 126 9.83 -6.22 32.03
CA THR A 126 8.90 -6.77 31.02
C THR A 126 8.85 -5.90 29.78
N ILE A 127 8.78 -4.57 29.95
CA ILE A 127 8.75 -3.62 28.84
C ILE A 127 10.08 -3.64 28.09
N ARG A 128 11.20 -3.78 28.81
CA ARG A 128 12.53 -3.89 28.21
C ARG A 128 12.65 -5.14 27.32
N ASN A 129 12.23 -6.31 27.82
CA ASN A 129 12.25 -7.55 27.05
C ASN A 129 11.32 -7.47 25.82
N LEU A 130 10.15 -6.84 25.98
CA LEU A 130 9.23 -6.59 24.88
C LEU A 130 9.87 -5.72 23.79
N THR A 131 10.51 -4.60 24.18
CA THR A 131 11.19 -3.70 23.26
C THR A 131 12.32 -4.40 22.50
N TYR A 132 13.10 -5.26 23.17
CA TYR A 132 14.13 -6.04 22.48
C TYR A 132 13.56 -7.01 21.45
N GLY A 133 12.47 -7.73 21.78
CA GLY A 133 11.80 -8.63 20.84
C GLY A 133 11.26 -7.90 19.60
N PHE A 134 10.61 -6.75 19.81
CA PHE A 134 10.10 -5.93 18.70
C PHE A 134 11.23 -5.29 17.88
N GLY A 135 12.26 -4.73 18.53
CA GLY A 135 13.40 -4.14 17.86
C GLY A 135 14.17 -5.14 17.01
N ALA A 136 14.38 -6.37 17.52
CA ALA A 136 15.01 -7.43 16.75
C ALA A 136 14.19 -7.77 15.50
N THR A 137 12.87 -7.96 15.66
CA THR A 137 11.97 -8.29 14.54
C THR A 137 11.93 -7.17 13.49
N MET A 138 11.85 -5.91 13.93
CA MET A 138 11.88 -4.74 13.05
C MET A 138 13.19 -4.60 12.27
N THR A 139 14.30 -5.13 12.78
CA THR A 139 15.61 -5.05 12.12
C THR A 139 15.85 -6.23 11.19
N ILE A 140 15.45 -7.45 11.60
CA ILE A 140 15.67 -8.68 10.84
C ILE A 140 14.86 -8.70 9.54
N ILE A 141 13.57 -8.33 9.58
CA ILE A 141 12.71 -8.44 8.39
C ILE A 141 13.21 -7.55 7.22
N PRO A 142 13.53 -6.25 7.40
CA PRO A 142 14.06 -5.42 6.32
C PRO A 142 15.40 -5.92 5.79
N ILE A 143 16.28 -6.44 6.67
CA ILE A 143 17.56 -7.04 6.26
C ILE A 143 17.29 -8.24 5.35
N MET A 144 16.37 -9.12 5.71
CA MET A 144 16.00 -10.28 4.89
C MET A 144 15.41 -9.86 3.53
N VAL A 145 14.57 -8.81 3.51
CA VAL A 145 14.03 -8.24 2.26
C VAL A 145 15.14 -7.64 1.41
N ALA A 146 16.07 -6.89 2.01
CA ALA A 146 17.21 -6.30 1.29
C ALA A 146 18.09 -7.39 0.66
N ILE A 147 18.40 -8.46 1.41
CA ILE A 147 19.15 -9.62 0.92
C ILE A 147 18.40 -10.30 -0.23
N TYR A 148 17.10 -10.54 -0.08
CA TYR A 148 16.26 -11.14 -1.13
C TYR A 148 16.29 -10.33 -2.43
N TRP A 149 16.07 -9.02 -2.35
CA TRP A 149 16.10 -8.12 -3.51
C TRP A 149 17.49 -8.04 -4.15
N TYR A 150 18.54 -8.04 -3.32
CA TYR A 150 19.92 -8.04 -3.79
C TYR A 150 20.27 -9.31 -4.56
N VAL A 151 19.98 -10.50 -4.01
CA VAL A 151 20.21 -11.80 -4.67
C VAL A 151 19.41 -11.92 -5.96
N HIS A 152 18.14 -11.49 -5.94
CA HIS A 152 17.29 -11.50 -7.13
C HIS A 152 17.88 -10.63 -8.26
N HIS A 153 18.50 -9.50 -7.93
CA HIS A 153 19.10 -8.62 -8.93
C HIS A 153 20.45 -9.11 -9.48
N LEU A 154 21.20 -9.92 -8.70
CA LEU A 154 22.46 -10.51 -9.15
C LEU A 154 22.27 -11.58 -10.24
N ASN A 155 21.11 -12.23 -10.30
CA ASN A 155 20.82 -13.29 -11.27
C ASN A 155 20.38 -12.76 -12.66
N LEU A 156 20.26 -11.45 -12.84
CA LEU A 156 19.83 -10.86 -14.11
C LEU A 156 21.03 -10.71 -15.07
N PRO A 157 21.02 -11.35 -16.25
CA PRO A 157 22.09 -11.19 -17.22
C PRO A 157 22.12 -9.76 -17.77
N GLY A 158 23.27 -9.08 -17.67
CA GLY A 158 23.48 -7.80 -18.35
C GLY A 158 24.63 -6.97 -17.78
N ASP A 159 25.56 -6.60 -18.67
CA ASP A 159 26.71 -5.77 -18.35
C ASP A 159 26.36 -4.30 -18.11
N GLY A 160 26.87 -3.74 -17.00
CA GLY A 160 27.08 -2.29 -16.86
C GLY A 160 26.82 -1.66 -15.49
N HIS A 161 27.62 -0.64 -15.15
CA HIS A 161 27.50 0.18 -13.92
C HIS A 161 26.12 0.84 -13.74
N ARG A 162 25.45 1.23 -14.83
CA ARG A 162 24.16 1.93 -14.77
C ARG A 162 23.04 1.02 -14.23
N LYS A 163 23.08 -0.29 -14.52
CA LYS A 163 22.15 -1.27 -13.94
C LYS A 163 22.45 -1.53 -12.47
N TRP A 164 23.72 -1.56 -12.07
CA TRP A 164 24.11 -1.70 -10.67
C TRP A 164 23.54 -0.56 -9.80
N ILE A 165 23.66 0.68 -10.26
CA ILE A 165 23.08 1.85 -9.56
C ILE A 165 21.55 1.74 -9.49
N LEU A 166 20.89 1.33 -10.58
CA LEU A 166 19.44 1.16 -10.60
C LEU A 166 18.98 0.05 -9.65
N ALA A 167 19.65 -1.10 -9.65
CA ALA A 167 19.39 -2.23 -8.76
C ALA A 167 19.61 -1.84 -7.30
N PHE A 168 20.65 -1.06 -7.01
CA PHE A 168 20.90 -0.53 -5.67
C PHE A 168 19.78 0.41 -5.22
N CYS A 169 19.38 1.37 -6.07
CA CYS A 169 18.25 2.26 -5.77
C CYS A 169 16.93 1.49 -5.57
N GLN A 170 16.67 0.45 -6.37
CA GLN A 170 15.48 -0.37 -6.21
C GLN A 170 15.53 -1.24 -4.95
N THR A 171 16.68 -1.82 -4.63
CA THR A 171 16.88 -2.61 -3.39
C THR A 171 16.72 -1.72 -2.16
N LEU A 172 17.30 -0.53 -2.18
CA LEU A 172 17.19 0.43 -1.09
C LEU A 172 15.75 0.95 -0.96
N GLY A 173 15.08 1.25 -2.08
CA GLY A 173 13.67 1.63 -2.10
C GLY A 173 12.76 0.52 -1.55
N GLY A 174 12.97 -0.73 -1.97
CA GLY A 174 12.23 -1.90 -1.49
C GLY A 174 12.46 -2.17 0.00
N SER A 175 13.71 -2.05 0.45
CA SER A 175 14.07 -2.18 1.87
C SER A 175 13.45 -1.08 2.73
N VAL A 176 13.46 0.18 2.27
CA VAL A 176 12.83 1.30 2.99
C VAL A 176 11.32 1.13 3.06
N LEU A 177 10.70 0.67 1.97
CA LEU A 177 9.27 0.39 1.94
C LEU A 177 8.89 -0.75 2.88
N ALA A 178 9.65 -1.85 2.88
CA ALA A 178 9.44 -2.97 3.79
C ALA A 178 9.67 -2.56 5.25
N PHE A 179 10.71 -1.78 5.52
CA PHE A 179 10.93 -1.18 6.84
C PHE A 179 9.73 -0.34 7.27
N ALA A 180 9.26 0.59 6.44
CA ALA A 180 8.11 1.44 6.78
C ALA A 180 6.84 0.61 7.07
N ALA A 181 6.59 -0.45 6.29
CA ALA A 181 5.45 -1.34 6.48
C ALA A 181 5.53 -2.13 7.79
N VAL A 182 6.65 -2.81 8.03
CA VAL A 182 6.92 -3.57 9.26
C VAL A 182 6.87 -2.63 10.46
N PHE A 183 7.55 -1.49 10.36
CA PHE A 183 7.61 -0.49 11.40
C PHE A 183 6.22 0.05 11.76
N GLY A 184 5.41 0.44 10.78
CA GLY A 184 4.04 0.90 11.03
C GLY A 184 3.17 -0.16 11.70
N PHE A 185 3.23 -1.40 11.21
CA PHE A 185 2.46 -2.52 11.74
C PHE A 185 2.88 -2.87 13.18
N PHE A 186 4.16 -3.17 13.39
CA PHE A 186 4.69 -3.55 14.69
C PHE A 186 4.65 -2.41 15.71
N SER A 187 4.79 -1.14 15.30
CA SER A 187 4.62 0.01 16.19
C SER A 187 3.18 0.11 16.72
N SER A 188 2.19 -0.18 15.87
CA SER A 188 0.79 -0.21 16.30
C SER A 188 0.52 -1.33 17.33
N LEU A 189 1.08 -2.52 17.11
CA LEU A 189 0.98 -3.67 18.03
C LEU A 189 1.72 -3.40 19.34
N TYR A 190 2.93 -2.86 19.25
CA TYR A 190 3.76 -2.52 20.39
C TYR A 190 3.07 -1.48 21.27
N CYS A 191 2.48 -0.45 20.66
CA CYS A 191 1.69 0.55 21.38
C CYS A 191 0.54 -0.09 22.17
N ASP A 192 -0.21 -1.03 21.57
CA ASP A 192 -1.33 -1.70 22.25
C ASP A 192 -0.82 -2.59 23.41
N LEU A 193 0.32 -3.28 23.24
CA LEU A 193 0.92 -4.13 24.28
C LEU A 193 1.50 -3.34 25.45
N VAL A 194 2.16 -2.22 25.19
CA VAL A 194 2.69 -1.33 26.25
C VAL A 194 1.55 -0.72 27.07
N LEU A 195 0.44 -0.36 26.41
CA LEU A 195 -0.75 0.10 27.12
C LEU A 195 -1.36 -1.00 28.00
N GLY A 196 -1.41 -2.24 27.49
CA GLY A 196 -1.83 -3.40 28.27
C GLY A 196 -0.90 -3.67 29.47
N SER A 197 0.41 -3.57 29.29
CA SER A 197 1.37 -3.77 30.39
C SER A 197 1.26 -2.70 31.47
N ILE A 198 1.04 -1.43 31.08
CA ILE A 198 0.81 -0.33 32.04
C ILE A 198 -0.49 -0.56 32.84
N ALA A 199 -1.51 -1.15 32.22
CA ALA A 199 -2.75 -1.55 32.89
C ALA A 199 -2.61 -2.78 33.80
N LYS A 200 -1.39 -3.32 33.98
CA LYS A 200 -1.11 -4.60 34.66
C LYS A 200 -1.90 -5.78 34.09
N ASN A 201 -2.30 -5.70 32.83
CA ASN A 201 -3.11 -6.70 32.15
C ASN A 201 -2.56 -6.92 30.74
N ILE A 202 -1.42 -7.61 30.69
CA ILE A 202 -0.62 -7.81 29.47
C ILE A 202 -1.40 -8.59 28.41
N TYR A 203 -2.27 -9.51 28.85
CA TYR A 203 -3.12 -10.31 27.96
C TYR A 203 -4.37 -9.57 27.50
N GLY A 204 -4.61 -8.36 28.03
CA GLY A 204 -5.82 -7.59 27.74
C GLY A 204 -7.09 -8.37 28.06
N LEU A 205 -7.04 -9.30 29.04
CA LEU A 205 -8.20 -10.07 29.47
C LEU A 205 -9.11 -9.11 30.22
N PRO A 206 -10.21 -8.65 29.62
CA PRO A 206 -11.05 -7.65 30.27
C PRO A 206 -11.66 -8.25 31.54
N SER A 207 -11.20 -7.81 32.70
CA SER A 207 -11.85 -8.11 33.98
C SER A 207 -13.01 -7.13 34.15
N GLY A 208 -14.15 -7.37 33.48
CA GLY A 208 -15.37 -6.58 33.66
C GLY A 208 -16.29 -6.52 32.42
N ASP A 209 -17.42 -5.82 32.58
CA ASP A 209 -18.55 -5.76 31.63
C ASP A 209 -18.22 -5.11 30.27
N PHE A 210 -17.09 -4.43 30.15
CA PHE A 210 -16.65 -3.76 28.91
C PHE A 210 -15.76 -4.64 28.01
N ALA A 211 -15.63 -5.92 28.36
CA ALA A 211 -14.92 -6.94 27.59
C ALA A 211 -15.28 -7.00 26.10
N PRO A 212 -16.58 -7.04 25.74
CA PRO A 212 -16.97 -7.22 24.35
C PRO A 212 -16.65 -5.96 23.53
N LEU A 213 -16.72 -4.77 24.14
CA LEU A 213 -16.42 -3.50 23.47
C LEU A 213 -14.93 -3.38 23.13
N TYR A 214 -14.05 -3.83 24.02
CA TYR A 214 -12.61 -3.85 23.78
C TYR A 214 -12.24 -4.82 22.64
N TRP A 215 -12.79 -6.03 22.67
CA TRP A 215 -12.57 -7.02 21.60
C TRP A 215 -13.20 -6.59 20.28
N ALA A 216 -14.39 -5.98 20.29
CA ALA A 216 -15.01 -5.43 19.10
C ALA A 216 -14.17 -4.30 18.50
N TRP A 217 -13.64 -3.38 19.32
CA TRP A 217 -12.71 -2.35 18.86
C TRP A 217 -11.41 -2.95 18.31
N PHE A 218 -10.84 -3.94 19.00
CA PHE A 218 -9.61 -4.63 18.61
C PHE A 218 -9.77 -5.36 17.27
N ILE A 219 -10.88 -6.10 17.10
CA ILE A 219 -11.22 -6.84 15.88
C ILE A 219 -11.55 -5.85 14.76
N ALA A 220 -12.39 -4.84 15.00
CA ALA A 220 -12.76 -3.83 14.00
C ALA A 220 -11.55 -3.02 13.51
N LYS A 221 -10.54 -2.82 14.36
CA LYS A 221 -9.30 -2.15 13.98
C LYS A 221 -8.33 -3.03 13.22
N ARG A 222 -8.40 -4.36 13.38
CA ARG A 222 -7.47 -5.33 12.75
C ARG A 222 -8.03 -6.04 11.52
N LEU A 223 -9.35 -6.21 11.41
CA LEU A 223 -10.03 -6.79 10.24
C LEU A 223 -9.74 -6.05 8.93
N PRO A 224 -9.72 -4.71 8.87
CA PRO A 224 -9.40 -3.98 7.65
C PRO A 224 -7.95 -4.19 7.18
N MET A 225 -7.05 -4.67 8.06
CA MET A 225 -5.67 -5.01 7.68
C MET A 225 -5.55 -6.43 7.10
N LEU A 226 -6.59 -7.26 7.18
CA LEU A 226 -6.66 -8.58 6.55
C LEU A 226 -7.39 -8.55 5.20
N SER A 227 -8.03 -7.43 4.85
CA SER A 227 -8.54 -7.22 3.48
C SER A 227 -7.42 -6.71 2.58
N PHE A 228 -6.44 -7.57 2.30
CA PHE A 228 -5.52 -7.41 1.18
C PHE A 228 -5.86 -8.42 0.09
#